data_AF-A0A7Y0PGA7-F1
#
_entry.id   AF-A0A7Y0PGA7-F1
#
_cell.length_a   1.000
_cell.length_b   1.000
_cell.length_c   1.000
_cell.angle_alpha   90.00
_cell.angle_beta   90.00
_cell.angle_gamma   90.00
#
_symmetry.space_group_name_H-M   'P 1'
#
loop_
_entity.id
_entity.type
_entity.pdbx_description
1 polymer ?
#
loop_
_entity_poly.entity_id
_entity_poly.type
_entity_poly.pdbx_seq_one_letter_code
_entity_poly.pdbx_strand_id
1 'polypeptide(L)'
;MAITDGTADPDWVEVPMSRWRFRRQPSLRLPLDQRSARRIRRYNRLAPWSPLPPVVGLLAWLTWLNGDLPQPWRSVALGVAVGYFVVWSALRGRGLSRQVPFLTRFGDLRVPEVPLEVAFEWIAQNPGVTATDEPAPRPHSPRFYGSSAVGLLVAAAGLFAVLETDGREDFILLWLLVPVLLVTGVSMALRTQPPAKPGTGLTWPN
;
A
#
# COMPACT_ATOMS: atom_id res chain seq x y z
N MET A 1 -4.98 -4.55 27.30
CA MET A 1 -3.76 -4.97 26.58
C MET A 1 -3.85 -4.54 25.11
N ALA A 2 -2.77 -4.03 24.54
CA ALA A 2 -2.67 -3.67 23.12
C ALA A 2 -2.51 -4.92 22.25
N ILE A 3 -3.26 -5.01 21.15
CA ILE A 3 -3.23 -6.16 20.23
C ILE A 3 -1.95 -6.24 19.38
N THR A 4 -1.19 -5.15 19.33
CA THR A 4 0.02 -4.99 18.52
C THR A 4 1.26 -5.62 19.16
N ASP A 5 1.45 -5.40 20.45
CA ASP A 5 2.69 -5.72 21.19
C ASP A 5 2.44 -6.19 22.63
N GLY A 6 1.18 -6.26 23.05
CA GLY A 6 0.81 -6.67 24.41
C GLY A 6 0.98 -5.61 25.49
N THR A 7 1.20 -4.33 25.15
CA THR A 7 1.33 -3.29 26.17
C THR A 7 0.09 -3.18 27.07
N ALA A 8 0.31 -2.96 28.38
CA ALA A 8 -0.76 -2.88 29.37
C ALA A 8 -1.64 -1.62 29.23
N ASP A 9 -1.10 -0.53 28.67
CA ASP A 9 -1.78 0.76 28.44
C ASP A 9 -2.05 0.99 26.94
N PRO A 10 -3.12 0.38 26.39
CA PRO A 10 -3.47 0.54 24.99
C PRO A 10 -4.16 1.87 24.70
N ASP A 11 -3.83 2.48 23.56
CA ASP A 11 -4.55 3.61 23.02
C ASP A 11 -5.65 3.11 22.06
N TRP A 12 -6.91 3.44 22.37
CA TRP A 12 -8.06 3.03 21.56
C TRP A 12 -8.20 3.94 20.34
N VAL A 13 -7.90 3.41 19.17
CA VAL A 13 -7.92 4.18 17.92
C VAL A 13 -8.88 3.57 16.91
N GLU A 14 -9.57 4.43 16.19
CA GLU A 14 -10.41 4.06 15.05
C GLU A 14 -9.55 3.65 13.86
N VAL A 15 -9.56 2.34 13.59
CA VAL A 15 -8.91 1.72 12.45
C VAL A 15 -9.93 1.56 11.33
N PRO A 16 -9.68 2.12 10.13
CA PRO A 16 -10.59 1.93 9.01
C PRO A 16 -10.53 0.46 8.56
N MET A 17 -11.68 -0.17 8.36
CA MET A 17 -11.76 -1.56 7.85
C MET A 17 -11.34 -1.69 6.37
N SER A 18 -11.05 -0.57 5.71
CA SER A 18 -10.54 -0.53 4.34
C SER A 18 -9.39 0.45 4.21
N ARG A 19 -8.43 0.12 3.33
CA ARG A 19 -7.40 1.06 2.87
C ARG A 19 -7.97 2.24 2.08
N TRP A 20 -9.22 2.13 1.63
CA TRP A 20 -9.96 3.22 0.98
C TRP A 20 -11.00 3.77 1.95
N ARG A 21 -10.65 4.88 2.61
CA ARG A 21 -11.50 5.54 3.61
C ARG A 21 -12.85 6.00 3.07
N PHE A 22 -12.97 6.27 1.77
CA PHE A 22 -14.23 6.69 1.13
C PHE A 22 -15.19 5.54 0.85
N ARG A 23 -14.77 4.28 1.07
CA ARG A 23 -15.71 3.16 1.11
C ARG A 23 -16.52 3.31 2.39
N ARG A 24 -17.85 3.30 2.30
CA ARG A 24 -18.82 3.40 3.42
C ARG A 24 -18.74 2.19 4.37
N GLN A 25 -17.56 1.86 4.87
CA GLN A 25 -17.37 0.79 5.85
C GLN A 25 -17.10 1.42 7.21
N PRO A 26 -17.68 0.87 8.29
CA PRO A 26 -17.47 1.38 9.64
C PRO A 26 -15.97 1.41 10.01
N SER A 27 -15.56 2.35 10.86
CA SER A 27 -14.29 2.23 11.58
C SER A 27 -14.48 1.29 12.77
N LEU A 28 -13.46 0.47 13.06
CA LEU A 28 -13.44 -0.35 14.25
C LEU A 28 -12.46 0.26 15.24
N ARG A 29 -12.84 0.36 16.51
CA ARG A 29 -11.91 0.74 17.58
C ARG A 29 -11.10 -0.47 18.00
N LEU A 30 -9.78 -0.37 17.88
CA LEU A 30 -8.85 -1.40 18.33
C LEU A 30 -7.90 -0.84 19.40
N PRO A 31 -7.53 -1.66 20.41
CA PRO A 31 -6.53 -1.28 21.40
C PRO A 31 -5.13 -1.46 20.78
N LEU A 32 -4.41 -0.36 20.51
CA LEU A 32 -3.10 -0.38 19.86
C LEU A 32 -2.02 0.21 20.74
N ASP A 33 -0.77 -0.15 20.48
CA ASP A 33 0.39 0.52 21.08
C ASP A 33 0.47 1.98 20.62
N GLN A 34 1.09 2.83 21.43
CA GLN A 34 1.18 4.27 21.15
C GLN A 34 1.85 4.59 19.80
N ARG A 35 2.81 3.76 19.33
CA ARG A 35 3.50 4.02 18.06
C ARG A 35 2.59 3.71 16.88
N SER A 36 1.86 2.59 16.92
CA SER A 36 0.87 2.25 15.89
C SER A 36 -0.32 3.20 15.90
N ALA A 37 -0.82 3.59 17.07
CA ALA A 37 -1.86 4.60 17.24
C ALA A 37 -1.49 5.92 16.55
N ARG A 38 -0.27 6.44 16.78
CA ARG A 38 0.23 7.67 16.12
C ARG A 38 0.30 7.54 14.60
N ARG A 39 0.70 6.37 14.08
CA ARG A 39 0.75 6.11 12.63
C ARG A 39 -0.65 6.13 12.01
N ILE A 40 -1.62 5.48 12.64
CA ILE A 40 -3.01 5.44 12.15
C ILE A 40 -3.64 6.84 12.21
N ARG A 41 -3.43 7.60 13.29
CA ARG A 41 -3.88 9.00 13.38
C ARG A 41 -3.29 9.87 12.27
N ARG A 42 -1.98 9.75 12.01
CA ARG A 42 -1.31 10.46 10.90
C ARG A 42 -1.91 10.05 9.55
N TYR A 43 -2.08 8.76 9.31
CA TYR A 43 -2.70 8.25 8.09
C TYR A 43 -4.12 8.80 7.91
N ASN A 44 -4.95 8.76 8.96
CA ASN A 44 -6.32 9.28 8.94
C ASN A 44 -6.34 10.79 8.67
N ARG A 45 -5.38 11.57 9.20
CA ARG A 45 -5.25 13.00 8.93
C ARG A 45 -4.88 13.29 7.47
N LEU A 46 -4.03 12.45 6.85
CA LEU A 46 -3.56 12.63 5.48
C LEU A 46 -4.44 11.96 4.42
N ALA A 47 -5.30 11.02 4.80
CA ALA A 47 -6.15 10.27 3.87
C ALA A 47 -7.05 11.15 2.97
N PRO A 48 -7.69 12.24 3.45
CA PRO A 48 -8.51 13.11 2.60
C PRO A 48 -7.74 13.73 1.43
N TRP A 49 -6.43 13.94 1.62
CA TRP A 49 -5.53 14.57 0.65
C TRP A 49 -4.86 13.56 -0.29
N SER A 50 -5.18 12.27 -0.15
CA SER A 50 -4.61 11.20 -0.99
C SER A 50 -4.93 11.21 -2.48
N PRO A 51 -5.98 11.87 -3.01
CA PRO A 51 -6.13 12.02 -4.46
C PRO A 51 -5.27 13.15 -5.04
N LEU A 52 -4.64 14.02 -4.23
CA LEU A 52 -3.81 15.10 -4.76
C LEU A 52 -2.57 14.62 -5.54
N PRO A 53 -1.78 13.62 -5.08
CA PRO A 53 -0.63 13.13 -5.84
C PRO A 53 -0.91 12.62 -7.25
N PRO A 54 -1.92 11.76 -7.49
CA PRO A 54 -2.23 11.37 -8.85
C PRO A 54 -2.73 12.55 -9.70
N VAL A 55 -3.41 13.54 -9.10
CA VAL A 55 -3.82 14.76 -9.82
C VAL A 55 -2.62 15.62 -10.21
N VAL A 56 -1.70 15.89 -9.27
CA VAL A 56 -0.46 16.63 -9.53
C VAL A 56 0.41 15.90 -10.55
N GLY A 57 0.52 14.57 -10.42
CA GLY A 57 1.23 13.73 -11.38
C GLY A 57 0.60 13.78 -12.78
N LEU A 58 -0.74 13.74 -12.88
CA LEU A 58 -1.45 13.87 -14.15
C LEU A 58 -1.24 15.25 -14.78
N LEU A 59 -1.27 16.33 -14.00
CA LEU A 59 -1.00 17.69 -14.49
C LEU A 59 0.44 17.83 -14.98
N ALA A 60 1.41 17.27 -14.25
CA ALA A 60 2.80 17.21 -14.69
C ALA A 60 2.97 16.40 -15.97
N TRP A 61 2.24 15.29 -16.11
CA TRP A 61 2.23 14.47 -17.31
C TRP A 61 1.62 15.20 -18.52
N LEU A 62 0.47 15.87 -18.33
CA LEU A 62 -0.19 16.64 -19.38
C LEU A 62 0.65 17.84 -19.83
N THR A 63 1.35 18.50 -18.91
CA THR A 63 2.31 19.57 -19.25
C THR A 63 3.55 19.03 -19.96
N TRP A 64 4.00 17.81 -19.65
CA TRP A 64 5.07 17.15 -20.38
C TRP A 64 4.68 16.77 -21.82
N LEU A 65 3.46 16.27 -22.02
CA LEU A 65 2.93 15.87 -23.32
C LEU A 65 2.61 17.06 -24.23
N ASN A 66 2.23 18.21 -23.67
CA ASN A 66 2.05 19.43 -24.44
C ASN A 66 3.42 19.91 -24.95
N GLY A 67 3.69 19.60 -26.22
CA GLY A 67 4.94 19.89 -26.93
C GLY A 67 5.31 21.36 -27.06
N ASP A 68 4.46 22.27 -26.58
CA ASP A 68 4.62 23.72 -26.71
C ASP A 68 5.49 24.34 -25.61
N LEU A 69 5.79 23.61 -24.54
CA LEU A 69 6.66 24.11 -23.46
C LEU A 69 8.15 23.95 -23.79
N PRO A 70 9.00 24.98 -23.55
CA PRO A 70 10.44 24.84 -23.65
C PRO A 70 10.98 23.72 -22.75
N GLN A 71 12.00 22.98 -23.21
CA GLN A 71 12.69 21.90 -22.48
C GLN A 71 12.92 22.18 -20.98
N PRO A 72 13.47 23.35 -20.55
CA PRO A 72 13.75 23.59 -19.12
C PRO A 72 12.48 23.57 -18.25
N TRP A 73 11.35 24.04 -18.78
CA TRP A 73 10.09 24.04 -18.04
C TRP A 73 9.52 22.64 -17.84
N ARG A 74 9.76 21.73 -18.80
CA ARG A 74 9.39 20.31 -18.68
C ARG A 74 10.20 19.63 -17.57
N SER A 75 11.51 19.87 -17.54
CA SER A 75 12.38 19.33 -16.48
C SER A 75 11.99 19.84 -15.09
N VAL A 76 11.63 21.12 -14.98
CA VAL A 76 11.11 21.71 -13.72
C VAL A 76 9.78 21.05 -13.31
N ALA A 77 8.83 20.90 -14.24
CA ALA A 77 7.54 20.25 -13.97
C ALA A 77 7.72 18.80 -13.49
N LEU A 78 8.62 18.04 -14.12
CA LEU A 78 8.96 16.68 -13.71
C LEU A 78 9.61 16.65 -12.32
N GLY A 79 10.58 17.54 -12.07
CA GLY A 79 11.23 17.67 -10.76
C GLY A 79 10.25 18.00 -9.64
N VAL A 80 9.31 18.91 -9.89
CA VAL A 80 8.22 19.25 -8.95
C VAL A 80 7.31 18.05 -8.72
N ALA A 81 6.94 17.30 -9.76
CA ALA A 81 6.09 16.13 -9.63
C ALA A 81 6.76 15.02 -8.81
N VAL A 82 8.02 14.70 -9.11
CA VAL A 82 8.81 13.70 -8.39
C VAL A 82 9.03 14.14 -6.95
N GLY A 83 9.46 15.39 -6.73
CA GLY A 83 9.66 15.95 -5.39
C GLY A 83 8.38 15.90 -4.55
N TYR A 84 7.24 16.29 -5.14
CA TYR A 84 5.93 16.17 -4.51
C TYR A 84 5.60 14.72 -4.16
N PHE A 85 5.83 13.77 -5.06
CA PHE A 85 5.57 12.35 -4.82
C PHE A 85 6.44 11.77 -3.70
N VAL A 86 7.72 12.15 -3.65
CA VAL A 86 8.67 11.73 -2.61
C VAL A 86 8.27 12.30 -1.26
N VAL A 87 8.00 13.62 -1.17
CA VAL A 87 7.55 14.28 0.06
C VAL A 87 6.22 13.68 0.52
N TRP A 88 5.28 13.47 -0.39
CA TRP A 88 3.99 12.85 -0.09
C TRP A 88 4.15 11.42 0.44
N SER A 89 5.00 10.61 -0.19
CA SER A 89 5.33 9.25 0.25
C SER A 89 5.95 9.25 1.65
N ALA A 90 6.90 10.15 1.92
CA ALA A 90 7.53 10.30 3.23
C ALA A 90 6.53 10.74 4.32
N LEU A 91 5.66 11.71 4.01
CA LEU A 91 4.63 12.22 4.93
C LEU A 91 3.59 11.15 5.27
N ARG A 92 3.14 10.38 4.27
CA ARG A 92 2.18 9.28 4.46
C ARG A 92 2.81 8.08 5.18
N GLY A 93 4.15 7.98 5.17
CA GLY A 93 4.92 6.91 5.78
C GLY A 93 4.63 5.54 5.13
N ARG A 94 4.99 4.45 5.83
CA ARG A 94 4.76 3.06 5.36
C ARG A 94 3.27 2.66 5.25
N GLY A 95 2.33 3.59 5.36
CA GLY A 95 0.88 3.35 5.29
C GLY A 95 0.25 2.87 6.60
N LEU A 96 -1.01 2.44 6.53
CA LEU A 96 -1.69 1.70 7.60
C LEU A 96 -0.83 0.47 7.99
N SER A 97 -0.80 0.11 9.28
CA SER A 97 -0.13 -1.11 9.73
C SER A 97 -0.67 -2.33 8.95
N ARG A 98 0.12 -3.40 8.86
CA ARG A 98 -0.36 -4.63 8.21
C ARG A 98 -1.54 -5.26 8.97
N GLN A 99 -1.69 -4.93 10.25
CA GLN A 99 -2.77 -5.29 11.16
C GLN A 99 -4.04 -4.44 10.94
N VAL A 100 -4.54 -4.36 9.69
CA VAL A 100 -5.86 -3.75 9.43
C VAL A 100 -6.92 -4.83 9.62
N PRO A 101 -7.92 -4.63 10.50
CA PRO A 101 -9.01 -5.56 10.65
C PRO A 101 -9.83 -5.65 9.36
N PHE A 102 -10.30 -6.83 9.03
CA PHE A 102 -11.14 -7.06 7.86
C PHE A 102 -12.29 -8.01 8.18
N LEU A 103 -13.40 -7.84 7.45
CA LEU A 103 -14.55 -8.73 7.52
C LEU A 103 -14.39 -9.87 6.49
N THR A 104 -14.61 -11.11 6.93
CA THR A 104 -14.69 -12.27 6.06
C THR A 104 -16.03 -12.29 5.32
N ARG A 105 -16.16 -13.18 4.32
CA ARG A 105 -17.45 -13.41 3.63
C ARG A 105 -18.54 -13.94 4.56
N PHE A 106 -18.15 -14.54 5.67
CA PHE A 106 -19.05 -15.13 6.67
C PHE A 106 -19.43 -14.14 7.78
N GLY A 107 -18.89 -12.90 7.74
CA GLY A 107 -19.17 -11.86 8.72
C GLY A 107 -18.17 -11.82 9.89
N ASP A 108 -17.19 -12.72 9.93
CA ASP A 108 -16.18 -12.72 10.98
C ASP A 108 -15.24 -11.54 10.83
N LEU A 109 -14.87 -10.94 11.96
CA LEU A 109 -13.86 -9.90 12.02
C LEU A 109 -12.51 -10.53 12.34
N ARG A 110 -11.51 -10.28 11.49
CA ARG A 110 -10.17 -10.84 11.67
C ARG A 110 -9.11 -9.75 11.73
N VAL A 111 -8.17 -9.92 12.66
CA VAL A 111 -6.99 -9.06 12.81
C VAL A 111 -5.76 -9.88 12.37
N PRO A 112 -5.10 -9.54 11.26
CA PRO A 112 -3.95 -10.29 10.78
C PRO A 112 -2.67 -9.92 11.56
N GLU A 113 -1.67 -10.81 11.53
CA GLU A 113 -0.31 -10.56 12.05
C GLU A 113 -0.25 -10.15 13.53
N VAL A 114 -1.12 -10.70 14.38
CA VAL A 114 -1.04 -10.55 15.85
C VAL A 114 0.07 -11.45 16.39
N PRO A 115 0.99 -10.95 17.25
CA PRO A 115 2.02 -11.80 17.85
C PRO A 115 1.40 -12.96 18.65
N LEU A 116 2.02 -14.14 18.57
CA LEU A 116 1.47 -15.38 19.14
C LEU A 116 1.17 -15.26 20.64
N GLU A 117 2.11 -14.70 21.41
CA GLU A 117 1.98 -14.49 22.86
C GLU A 117 0.79 -13.58 23.19
N VAL A 118 0.65 -12.48 22.43
CA VAL A 118 -0.45 -11.53 22.56
C VAL A 118 -1.76 -12.21 22.20
N ALA A 119 -1.79 -13.04 21.16
CA ALA A 119 -3.00 -13.75 20.73
C ALA A 119 -3.52 -14.70 21.83
N PHE A 120 -2.65 -15.47 22.48
CA PHE A 120 -3.04 -16.35 23.57
C PHE A 120 -3.65 -15.59 24.76
N GLU A 121 -3.01 -14.51 25.18
CA GLU A 121 -3.53 -13.68 26.27
C GLU A 121 -4.86 -13.02 25.90
N TRP A 122 -4.99 -12.57 24.64
CA TRP A 122 -6.22 -11.96 24.15
C TRP A 122 -7.38 -12.96 24.05
N ILE A 123 -7.11 -14.19 23.61
CA ILE A 123 -8.09 -15.30 23.58
C ILE A 123 -8.53 -15.66 25.01
N ALA A 124 -7.59 -15.74 25.95
CA ALA A 124 -7.90 -16.03 27.36
C ALA A 124 -8.79 -14.95 27.99
N GLN A 125 -8.65 -13.68 27.58
CA GLN A 125 -9.39 -12.55 28.13
C GLN A 125 -10.73 -12.26 27.43
N ASN A 126 -10.94 -12.75 26.19
CA ASN A 126 -12.09 -12.39 25.36
C ASN A 126 -12.83 -13.63 24.83
N PRO A 127 -13.94 -14.06 25.47
CA PRO A 127 -14.73 -15.19 24.98
C PRO A 127 -15.30 -14.89 23.59
N GLY A 128 -15.08 -15.79 22.63
CA GLY A 128 -15.50 -15.65 21.24
C GLY A 128 -14.38 -15.24 20.27
N VAL A 129 -13.17 -14.95 20.78
CA VAL A 129 -11.98 -14.78 19.94
C VAL A 129 -11.28 -16.14 19.78
N THR A 130 -10.94 -16.49 18.55
CA THR A 130 -10.20 -17.73 18.23
C THR A 130 -9.01 -17.44 17.34
N ALA A 131 -7.93 -18.21 17.53
CA ALA A 131 -6.79 -18.18 16.63
C ALA A 131 -7.15 -18.84 15.30
N THR A 132 -6.61 -18.33 14.20
CA THR A 132 -6.76 -18.94 12.87
C THR A 132 -5.44 -18.90 12.11
N ASP A 133 -5.12 -20.01 11.45
CA ASP A 133 -3.96 -20.14 10.55
C ASP A 133 -4.25 -19.65 9.13
N GLU A 134 -5.45 -19.14 8.89
CA GLU A 134 -5.78 -18.62 7.57
C GLU A 134 -4.92 -17.40 7.23
N PRO A 135 -4.32 -17.37 6.03
CA PRO A 135 -3.43 -16.29 5.64
C PRO A 135 -4.17 -14.95 5.59
N ALA A 136 -3.46 -13.89 5.97
CA ALA A 136 -3.97 -12.53 5.86
C ALA A 136 -4.46 -12.25 4.42
N PRO A 137 -5.62 -11.59 4.23
CA PRO A 137 -6.16 -11.29 2.93
C PRO A 137 -5.23 -10.33 2.19
N ARG A 138 -5.11 -10.53 0.89
CA ARG A 138 -4.29 -9.65 0.06
C ARG A 138 -4.91 -8.25 0.04
N PRO A 139 -4.09 -7.18 0.06
CA PRO A 139 -4.58 -5.81 -0.05
C PRO A 139 -5.39 -5.52 -1.32
N HIS A 140 -5.07 -6.19 -2.42
CA HIS A 140 -5.72 -6.06 -3.72
C HIS A 140 -5.95 -7.45 -4.33
N SER A 141 -6.88 -7.54 -5.28
CA SER A 141 -7.18 -8.79 -5.98
C SER A 141 -6.00 -9.24 -6.85
N PRO A 142 -5.84 -10.54 -7.12
CA PRO A 142 -4.83 -11.03 -8.06
C PRO A 142 -4.97 -10.41 -9.45
N ARG A 143 -6.21 -10.14 -9.88
CA ARG A 143 -6.50 -9.45 -11.15
C ARG A 143 -5.95 -8.04 -11.18
N PHE A 144 -6.06 -7.28 -10.08
CA PHE A 144 -5.50 -5.93 -10.00
C PHE A 144 -3.98 -5.96 -10.15
N TYR A 145 -3.30 -6.88 -9.46
CA TYR A 145 -1.85 -7.04 -9.59
C TYR A 145 -1.45 -7.46 -11.01
N GLY A 146 -2.18 -8.40 -11.61
CA GLY A 146 -1.96 -8.84 -12.99
C GLY A 146 -2.16 -7.72 -14.01
N SER A 147 -3.29 -6.99 -13.94
CA SER A 147 -3.57 -5.89 -14.86
C SER A 147 -2.58 -4.73 -14.70
N SER A 148 -2.19 -4.43 -13.46
CA SER A 148 -1.17 -3.41 -13.19
C SER A 148 0.20 -3.83 -13.71
N ALA A 149 0.58 -5.10 -13.54
CA ALA A 149 1.83 -5.63 -14.08
C ALA A 149 1.88 -5.54 -15.60
N VAL A 150 0.82 -6.00 -16.29
CA VAL A 150 0.71 -5.91 -17.76
C VAL A 150 0.79 -4.46 -18.21
N GLY A 151 0.00 -3.56 -17.60
CA GLY A 151 0.01 -2.14 -17.95
C GLY A 151 1.39 -1.49 -17.80
N LEU A 152 2.09 -1.76 -16.70
CA LEU A 152 3.44 -1.23 -16.44
C LEU A 152 4.48 -1.77 -17.41
N LEU A 153 4.43 -3.07 -17.74
CA LEU A 153 5.38 -3.69 -18.66
C LEU A 153 5.15 -3.23 -20.10
N VAL A 154 3.89 -3.13 -20.54
CA VAL A 154 3.55 -2.58 -21.86
C VAL A 154 3.96 -1.11 -21.95
N ALA A 155 3.72 -0.32 -20.91
CA ALA A 155 4.16 1.07 -20.86
C ALA A 155 5.69 1.19 -20.91
N ALA A 156 6.43 0.33 -20.21
CA ALA A 156 7.90 0.30 -20.26
C ALA A 156 8.41 -0.03 -21.67
N ALA A 157 7.85 -1.06 -22.30
CA ALA A 157 8.24 -1.48 -23.66
C ALA A 157 7.89 -0.43 -24.71
N GLY A 158 6.68 0.16 -24.64
CA GLY A 158 6.25 1.22 -25.54
C GLY A 158 7.09 2.49 -25.39
N LEU A 159 7.39 2.91 -24.15
CA LEU A 159 8.24 4.06 -23.89
C LEU A 159 9.67 3.83 -24.41
N PHE A 160 10.23 2.63 -24.20
CA PHE A 160 11.54 2.27 -24.74
C PHE A 160 11.57 2.35 -26.27
N ALA A 161 10.57 1.75 -26.94
CA ALA A 161 10.47 1.75 -28.40
C ALA A 161 10.34 3.17 -28.98
N VAL A 162 9.51 4.02 -28.36
CA VAL A 162 9.34 5.42 -28.79
C VAL A 162 10.64 6.21 -28.67
N LEU A 163 11.36 6.07 -27.55
CA LEU A 163 12.65 6.75 -27.33
C LEU A 163 13.71 6.28 -28.33
N GLU A 164 13.72 4.99 -28.68
CA GLU A 164 14.61 4.45 -29.71
C GLU A 164 14.27 5.00 -31.11
N THR A 165 12.98 5.11 -31.48
CA THR A 165 12.57 5.61 -32.80
C THR A 165 12.72 7.11 -32.98
N ASP A 166 12.52 7.93 -31.93
CA ASP A 166 12.56 9.39 -32.04
C ASP A 166 13.99 9.96 -32.00
N GLY A 167 15.01 9.14 -31.68
CA GLY A 167 16.41 9.58 -31.55
C GLY A 167 16.64 10.63 -30.46
N ARG A 168 15.61 10.97 -29.66
CA ARG A 168 15.69 11.82 -28.48
C ARG A 168 16.16 10.98 -27.31
N GLU A 169 17.47 10.98 -27.08
CA GLU A 169 18.08 10.44 -25.86
C GLU A 169 17.74 11.32 -24.65
N ASP A 170 16.49 11.28 -24.20
CA ASP A 170 16.11 11.92 -22.95
C ASP A 170 16.56 11.02 -21.80
N PHE A 171 17.80 11.26 -21.34
CA PHE A 171 18.54 10.43 -20.38
C PHE A 171 17.71 10.05 -19.15
N ILE A 172 16.85 10.95 -18.67
CA ILE A 172 15.98 10.73 -17.50
C ILE A 172 14.88 9.70 -17.79
N LEU A 173 14.26 9.74 -18.98
CA LEU A 173 13.20 8.79 -19.33
C LEU A 173 13.78 7.39 -19.55
N LEU A 174 14.91 7.30 -20.24
CA LEU A 174 15.53 6.03 -20.62
C LEU A 174 16.19 5.32 -19.43
N TRP A 175 16.96 6.03 -18.61
CA TRP A 175 17.73 5.42 -17.51
C TRP A 175 17.01 5.39 -16.17
N LEU A 176 15.91 6.13 -15.99
CA LEU A 176 15.20 6.21 -14.71
C LEU A 176 13.78 5.68 -14.81
N LEU A 177 12.99 6.17 -15.77
CA LEU A 177 11.57 5.81 -15.86
C LEU A 177 11.36 4.38 -16.39
N VAL A 178 12.03 3.99 -17.48
CA VAL A 178 11.91 2.63 -18.05
C VAL A 178 12.28 1.55 -17.02
N PRO A 179 13.43 1.61 -16.30
CA PRO A 179 13.77 0.61 -15.30
C PRO A 179 12.80 0.59 -14.12
N VAL A 180 12.32 1.75 -13.66
CA VAL A 180 11.34 1.83 -12.56
C VAL A 180 10.02 1.18 -12.96
N LEU A 181 9.51 1.43 -14.17
CA LEU A 181 8.29 0.79 -14.68
C LEU A 181 8.47 -0.72 -14.77
N LEU A 182 9.63 -1.19 -15.26
CA LEU A 182 9.95 -2.60 -15.42
C LEU A 182 10.03 -3.31 -14.06
N VAL A 183 10.82 -2.77 -13.12
CA VAL A 183 10.94 -3.32 -11.75
C VAL A 183 9.60 -3.31 -11.02
N THR A 184 8.80 -2.25 -11.16
CA THR A 184 7.47 -2.17 -10.54
C THR A 184 6.52 -3.18 -11.19
N GLY A 185 6.55 -3.33 -12.51
CA GLY A 185 5.76 -4.30 -13.25
C GLY A 185 6.08 -5.74 -12.83
N VAL A 186 7.36 -6.10 -12.76
CA VAL A 186 7.81 -7.42 -12.27
C VAL A 186 7.42 -7.62 -10.80
N SER A 187 7.60 -6.62 -9.93
CA SER A 187 7.19 -6.69 -8.54
C SER A 187 5.68 -6.95 -8.39
N MET A 188 4.85 -6.31 -9.21
CA MET A 188 3.41 -6.56 -9.25
C MET A 188 3.09 -7.97 -9.79
N ALA A 189 3.81 -8.45 -10.81
CA ALA A 189 3.65 -9.80 -11.34
C ALA A 189 3.96 -10.86 -10.28
N LEU A 190 5.03 -10.69 -9.51
CA LEU A 190 5.38 -11.61 -8.41
C LEU A 190 4.29 -11.63 -7.32
N ARG A 191 3.59 -10.52 -7.08
CA ARG A 191 2.46 -10.45 -6.12
C ARG A 191 1.19 -11.17 -6.59
N THR A 192 1.14 -11.64 -7.84
CA THR A 192 0.04 -12.50 -8.31
C THR A 192 0.11 -13.90 -7.74
N GLN A 193 1.31 -14.37 -7.39
CA GLN A 193 1.53 -15.71 -6.84
C GLN A 193 0.79 -15.91 -5.50
N PRO A 194 0.35 -17.15 -5.19
CA PRO A 194 -0.19 -17.49 -3.88
C PRO A 194 0.77 -17.05 -2.76
N PRO A 195 0.29 -16.48 -1.64
CA PRO A 195 1.14 -16.40 -0.46
C PRO A 195 1.61 -17.83 -0.14
N ALA A 196 2.90 -18.00 0.13
CA ALA A 196 3.42 -19.27 0.59
C ALA A 196 2.59 -19.70 1.80
N LYS A 197 2.04 -20.93 1.78
CA LYS A 197 1.44 -21.49 2.98
C LYS A 197 2.54 -21.45 4.04
N PRO A 198 2.31 -20.88 5.23
CA PRO A 198 3.27 -21.02 6.32
C PRO A 198 3.54 -22.52 6.47
N GLY A 199 4.82 -22.89 6.46
CA GLY A 199 5.24 -24.28 6.57
C GLY A 199 4.58 -24.94 7.76
N THR A 200 4.03 -26.13 7.54
CA THR A 200 3.58 -27.08 8.56
C THR A 200 4.65 -27.23 9.64
N GLY A 201 4.52 -26.52 10.76
CA GLY A 201 5.53 -26.54 11.82
C GLY A 201 5.07 -26.08 13.20
N LEU A 202 3.93 -25.38 13.31
CA LEU A 202 3.36 -25.00 14.60
C LEU A 202 1.88 -25.42 14.61
N THR A 203 1.64 -26.64 15.07
CA THR A 203 0.29 -27.09 15.42
C THR A 203 -0.12 -26.43 16.72
N TRP A 204 -1.24 -25.72 16.72
CA TRP A 204 -1.86 -25.20 17.94
C TRP A 204 -2.15 -26.37 18.89
N PRO A 205 -1.76 -26.28 20.17
CA PRO A 205 -2.21 -27.24 21.17
C PRO A 205 -3.73 -27.07 21.32
N ASN A 206 -4.46 -28.18 21.14
CA ASN A 206 -5.90 -28.28 21.44
C ASN A 206 -6.18 -28.08 22.92
#